data_AF-X6KH43-F1
#
_entry.id   AF-X6KH43-F1
#
_cell.length_a   1.000
_cell.length_b   1.000
_cell.length_c   1.000
_cell.angle_alpha   90.00
_cell.angle_beta   90.00
_cell.angle_gamma   90.00
#
_symmetry.space_group_name_H-M   'P 1'
#
loop_
_entity.id
_entity.type
_entity.pdbx_description
1 polymer ?
#
loop_
_entity_poly.entity_id
_entity_poly.type
_entity_poly.pdbx_seq_one_letter_code
_entity_poly.pdbx_strand_id
1 'polypeptide(L)'
;MLKTGIDPYRLSRRGFLNAAALGAASIAVSACTTTGPTPAPVEPPPPTYDEPPLGDYATMYGPISDSGFELPAIPIKKMDPQFLRQIVPDPTGQRPGTIIVDTTNHFLYLVREGGQAIRYGVGLGRAGFEWSGDAVVQWKQKWPKWTPPDEMVARQPELEEYSAKNGGMPGGLKNPLGARALYLFHDNVDTLYRLHGSPEWNSIGKSVSSGCVRLINQDIIDLYDRVPSKSPVIVTSDIGQPMAAGANRRAIPIDGGVPDGSVLLGPVT
;
A
#
# COMPACT_ATOMS: atom_id res chain seq x y z
N MET A 1 -82.29 -19.93 -43.73
CA MET A 1 -82.67 -20.59 -42.46
C MET A 1 -81.57 -21.60 -42.11
N LEU A 2 -81.32 -21.75 -40.82
CA LEU A 2 -80.15 -22.30 -40.14
C LEU A 2 -79.83 -23.81 -40.37
N LYS A 3 -78.64 -24.19 -39.88
CA LYS A 3 -78.10 -25.51 -39.42
C LYS A 3 -77.35 -26.35 -40.46
N THR A 4 -76.02 -26.58 -40.35
CA THR A 4 -75.22 -27.36 -39.36
C THR A 4 -75.72 -28.80 -39.19
N GLY A 5 -74.94 -29.87 -39.32
CA GLY A 5 -73.51 -30.09 -39.58
C GLY A 5 -73.26 -31.61 -39.72
N ILE A 6 -72.01 -32.05 -39.98
CA ILE A 6 -71.58 -33.47 -39.90
C ILE A 6 -70.10 -33.53 -39.47
N ASP A 7 -69.83 -34.03 -38.25
CA ASP A 7 -69.20 -35.32 -37.87
C ASP A 7 -67.92 -35.87 -38.59
N PRO A 8 -67.12 -36.77 -37.96
CA PRO A 8 -65.88 -36.41 -37.26
C PRO A 8 -64.63 -37.26 -37.65
N TYR A 9 -63.40 -36.77 -37.42
CA TYR A 9 -62.21 -37.61 -37.23
C TYR A 9 -61.19 -36.93 -36.29
N ARG A 10 -60.72 -37.67 -35.28
CA ARG A 10 -59.60 -37.28 -34.41
C ARG A 10 -58.27 -37.58 -35.10
N LEU A 11 -57.34 -36.63 -35.12
CA LEU A 11 -55.97 -36.74 -34.58
C LEU A 11 -55.06 -35.56 -34.98
N SER A 12 -54.28 -35.13 -33.98
CA SER A 12 -52.93 -34.56 -34.02
C SER A 12 -52.64 -33.27 -34.79
N ARG A 13 -52.51 -32.18 -34.01
CA ARG A 13 -51.91 -30.90 -34.39
C ARG A 13 -50.40 -31.05 -34.55
N ARG A 14 -49.90 -31.15 -35.78
CA ARG A 14 -48.58 -30.62 -36.18
C ARG A 14 -48.51 -30.48 -37.70
N GLY A 15 -49.55 -29.87 -38.27
CA GLY A 15 -49.34 -28.93 -39.38
C GLY A 15 -48.42 -27.82 -38.85
N PHE A 16 -47.56 -27.21 -39.65
CA PHE A 16 -47.99 -26.48 -40.82
C PHE A 16 -46.87 -26.44 -41.85
N LEU A 17 -47.27 -26.80 -43.08
CA LEU A 17 -46.55 -26.59 -44.32
C LEU A 17 -46.53 -25.10 -44.68
N ASN A 18 -45.32 -24.62 -44.95
CA ASN A 18 -44.88 -23.98 -46.19
C ASN A 18 -45.91 -23.29 -47.13
N ALA A 19 -45.46 -22.09 -47.53
CA ALA A 19 -45.43 -21.52 -48.88
C ALA A 19 -46.59 -20.62 -49.35
N ALA A 20 -46.20 -19.37 -49.66
CA ALA A 20 -46.34 -18.65 -50.95
C ALA A 20 -46.51 -17.15 -50.65
N ALA A 21 -45.45 -16.34 -50.70
CA ALA A 21 -44.90 -15.68 -51.89
C ALA A 21 -45.94 -14.81 -52.63
N LEU A 22 -45.85 -13.48 -52.47
CA LEU A 22 -46.13 -12.46 -53.49
C LEU A 22 -45.83 -11.04 -52.93
N GLY A 23 -44.90 -10.34 -53.60
CA GLY A 23 -45.03 -8.92 -53.93
C GLY A 23 -44.78 -7.85 -52.84
N ALA A 24 -43.79 -6.98 -53.13
CA ALA A 24 -43.81 -5.51 -53.03
C ALA A 24 -42.56 -4.93 -52.34
N ALA A 25 -42.00 -3.94 -53.02
CA ALA A 25 -40.79 -3.19 -52.72
C ALA A 25 -40.65 -2.80 -51.24
N SER A 26 -39.58 -3.27 -50.59
CA SER A 26 -39.21 -2.86 -49.24
C SER A 26 -38.37 -1.59 -49.30
N ILE A 27 -38.95 -0.52 -48.78
CA ILE A 27 -38.28 0.74 -48.43
C ILE A 27 -37.08 0.41 -47.53
N ALA A 28 -35.88 0.83 -47.93
CA ALA A 28 -34.70 0.78 -47.08
C ALA A 28 -34.88 1.78 -45.93
N VAL A 29 -35.28 1.30 -44.76
CA VAL A 29 -35.20 2.05 -43.52
C VAL A 29 -33.93 1.59 -42.80
N SER A 30 -32.85 2.37 -42.94
CA SER A 30 -31.65 2.19 -42.12
C SER A 30 -32.02 2.47 -40.66
N ALA A 31 -32.14 1.42 -39.85
CA ALA A 31 -32.20 1.55 -38.40
C ALA A 31 -30.79 1.83 -37.88
N CYS A 32 -30.46 3.10 -37.68
CA CYS A 32 -29.28 3.48 -36.91
C CYS A 32 -29.57 3.18 -35.43
N THR A 33 -29.16 2.00 -34.93
CA THR A 33 -29.09 1.77 -33.49
C THR A 33 -27.85 2.45 -32.95
N THR A 34 -28.00 3.61 -32.31
CA THR A 34 -26.92 4.18 -31.50
C THR A 34 -26.78 3.30 -30.26
N THR A 35 -25.74 2.47 -30.20
CA THR A 35 -25.34 1.86 -28.94
C THR A 35 -24.66 2.95 -28.12
N GLY A 36 -25.41 3.54 -27.18
CA GLY A 36 -24.81 4.42 -26.18
C GLY A 36 -23.74 3.66 -25.38
N PRO A 37 -22.67 4.34 -24.93
CA PRO A 37 -21.64 3.70 -24.13
C PRO A 37 -22.27 3.11 -22.87
N THR A 38 -22.08 1.81 -22.65
CA THR A 38 -22.40 1.13 -21.40
C THR A 38 -21.75 1.92 -20.26
N PRO A 39 -22.50 2.38 -19.24
CA PRO A 39 -21.89 2.99 -18.07
C PRO A 39 -20.87 2.00 -17.50
N ALA A 40 -19.64 2.47 -17.27
CA ALA A 40 -18.65 1.66 -16.58
C ALA A 40 -19.27 1.12 -15.28
N PRO A 41 -19.07 -0.16 -14.93
CA PRO A 41 -19.52 -0.69 -13.65
C PRO A 41 -19.05 0.27 -12.55
N VAL A 42 -20.00 0.85 -11.82
CA VAL A 42 -19.69 1.69 -10.66
C VAL A 42 -19.08 0.74 -9.65
N GLU A 43 -17.76 0.75 -9.53
CA GLU A 43 -17.06 0.02 -8.47
C GLU A 43 -17.65 0.51 -7.14
N PRO A 44 -18.09 -0.40 -6.24
CA PRO A 44 -18.59 0.01 -4.95
C PRO A 44 -17.54 0.90 -4.27
N PRO A 45 -17.97 1.98 -3.59
CA PRO A 45 -17.02 2.82 -2.86
C PRO A 45 -16.19 1.94 -1.94
N PRO A 46 -14.87 2.18 -1.82
CA PRO A 46 -14.03 1.42 -0.90
C PRO A 46 -14.69 1.42 0.48
N PRO A 47 -14.60 0.31 1.24
CA PRO A 47 -15.19 0.24 2.57
C PRO A 47 -14.69 1.45 3.37
N THR A 48 -15.62 2.19 3.96
CA THR A 48 -15.30 3.30 4.87
C THR A 48 -14.55 2.68 6.04
N TYR A 49 -13.22 2.81 6.04
CA TYR A 49 -12.40 2.39 7.15
C TYR A 49 -12.60 3.41 8.25
N ASP A 50 -13.43 3.07 9.24
CA ASP A 50 -13.60 3.90 10.44
C ASP A 50 -12.27 3.94 11.18
N GLU A 51 -11.51 4.99 10.90
CA GLU A 51 -10.14 5.13 11.35
C GLU A 51 -10.13 5.45 12.86
N PRO A 52 -9.40 4.68 13.69
CA PRO A 52 -9.36 4.94 15.12
C PRO A 52 -8.82 6.34 15.41
N PRO A 53 -9.43 7.08 16.36
CA PRO A 53 -8.92 8.39 16.76
C PRO A 53 -7.49 8.25 17.29
N LEU A 54 -6.67 9.28 17.11
CA LEU A 54 -5.38 9.35 17.80
C LEU A 54 -5.66 9.46 19.31
N GLY A 55 -5.30 8.42 20.06
CA GLY A 55 -5.34 8.46 21.53
C GLY A 55 -4.34 9.47 22.11
N ASP A 56 -4.29 9.59 23.43
CA ASP A 56 -3.26 10.42 24.06
C ASP A 56 -1.83 9.84 23.87
N TYR A 57 -0.81 10.66 24.07
CA TYR A 57 0.58 10.21 23.91
C TYR A 57 0.99 9.11 24.90
N ALA A 58 0.37 9.05 26.09
CA ALA A 58 0.66 8.00 27.05
C ALA A 58 0.22 6.62 26.54
N THR A 59 -0.92 6.59 25.84
CA THR A 59 -1.48 5.40 25.22
C THR A 59 -0.72 5.05 23.94
N MET A 60 -0.46 6.03 23.06
CA MET A 60 0.23 5.79 21.78
C MET A 60 1.68 5.34 21.96
N TYR A 61 2.36 5.82 22.99
CA TYR A 61 3.79 5.59 23.21
C TYR A 61 4.11 4.79 24.49
N GLY A 62 3.09 4.19 25.10
CA GLY A 62 3.22 3.28 26.22
C GLY A 62 3.90 1.96 25.84
N PRO A 63 4.10 1.07 26.84
CA PRO A 63 4.53 -0.29 26.57
C PRO A 63 3.44 -1.07 25.82
N ILE A 64 3.84 -1.94 24.88
CA ILE A 64 2.92 -2.73 24.05
C ILE A 64 3.40 -4.17 24.01
N SER A 65 2.49 -5.12 24.27
CA SER A 65 2.73 -6.54 23.99
C SER A 65 2.26 -6.84 22.56
N ASP A 66 3.18 -7.25 21.68
CA ASP A 66 2.88 -7.53 20.28
C ASP A 66 3.58 -8.82 19.82
N SER A 67 2.79 -9.81 19.38
CA SER A 67 3.30 -11.09 18.85
C SER A 67 4.28 -11.81 19.80
N GLY A 68 4.08 -11.68 21.11
CA GLY A 68 4.95 -12.28 22.14
C GLY A 68 6.18 -11.44 22.50
N PHE A 69 6.36 -10.27 21.91
CA PHE A 69 7.41 -9.31 22.27
C PHE A 69 6.84 -8.17 23.12
N GLU A 70 7.59 -7.81 24.17
CA GLU A 70 7.25 -6.68 25.04
C GLU A 70 8.03 -5.43 24.60
N LEU A 71 7.36 -4.55 23.85
CA LEU A 71 7.94 -3.27 23.45
C LEU A 71 7.92 -2.31 24.64
N PRO A 72 9.07 -1.69 24.99
CA PRO A 72 9.11 -0.71 26.04
C PRO A 72 8.41 0.59 25.62
N ALA A 73 7.98 1.37 26.62
CA ALA A 73 7.48 2.71 26.40
C ALA A 73 8.55 3.62 25.77
N ILE A 74 8.14 4.51 24.86
CA ILE A 74 9.04 5.49 24.27
C ILE A 74 9.20 6.68 25.23
N PRO A 75 10.42 7.15 25.51
CA PRO A 75 10.65 8.28 26.40
C PRO A 75 10.36 9.61 25.67
N ILE A 76 9.09 9.85 25.32
CA ILE A 76 8.62 10.99 24.51
C ILE A 76 9.04 12.36 25.07
N LYS A 77 9.26 12.47 26.38
CA LYS A 77 9.76 13.69 27.03
C LYS A 77 11.20 14.07 26.61
N LYS A 78 11.95 13.13 26.04
CA LYS A 78 13.31 13.31 25.52
C LYS A 78 13.33 13.52 24.00
N MET A 79 12.16 13.53 23.36
CA MET A 79 12.00 13.75 21.94
C MET A 79 11.49 15.16 21.70
N ASP A 80 11.80 15.70 20.53
CA ASP A 80 11.13 16.92 20.07
C ASP A 80 9.65 16.59 19.79
N PRO A 81 8.69 17.29 20.41
CA PRO A 81 7.27 17.04 20.19
C PRO A 81 6.83 17.12 18.72
N GLN A 82 7.56 17.83 17.85
CA GLN A 82 7.21 17.92 16.43
C GLN A 82 7.26 16.56 15.71
N PHE A 83 8.10 15.63 16.18
CA PHE A 83 8.28 14.30 15.59
C PHE A 83 7.36 13.24 16.20
N LEU A 84 6.52 13.61 17.18
CA LEU A 84 5.46 12.74 17.66
C LEU A 84 4.31 12.70 16.65
N ARG A 85 3.65 11.55 16.55
CA ARG A 85 2.53 11.30 15.65
C ARG A 85 1.37 12.24 15.91
N GLN A 86 0.91 12.92 14.87
CA GLN A 86 -0.09 13.97 14.94
C GLN A 86 -1.01 13.95 13.72
N ILE A 87 -2.28 14.32 13.91
CA ILE A 87 -3.13 14.72 12.78
C ILE A 87 -2.82 16.17 12.45
N VAL A 88 -2.57 16.45 11.18
CA VAL A 88 -2.27 17.79 10.65
C VAL A 88 -3.15 18.08 9.42
N PRO A 89 -3.35 19.36 9.03
CA PRO A 89 -3.85 19.67 7.69
C PRO A 89 -2.95 19.02 6.64
N ASP A 90 -3.53 18.41 5.60
CA ASP A 90 -2.77 17.74 4.54
C ASP A 90 -1.95 18.76 3.74
N PRO A 91 -0.60 18.70 3.78
CA PRO A 91 0.24 19.59 2.99
C PRO A 91 0.48 19.06 1.57
N THR A 92 0.05 17.83 1.25
CA THR A 92 0.50 17.08 0.07
C THR A 92 -0.44 17.21 -1.13
N GLY A 93 -1.73 17.44 -0.89
CA GLY A 93 -2.76 17.51 -1.92
C GLY A 93 -3.02 16.17 -2.63
N GLN A 94 -2.53 15.06 -2.06
CA GLN A 94 -2.71 13.72 -2.63
C GLN A 94 -4.06 13.12 -2.21
N ARG A 95 -4.45 12.04 -2.85
CA ARG A 95 -5.66 11.30 -2.46
C ARG A 95 -5.48 10.58 -1.10
N PRO A 96 -6.56 10.40 -0.32
CA PRO A 96 -6.53 9.57 0.90
C PRO A 96 -5.96 8.17 0.65
N GLY A 97 -5.20 7.67 1.64
CA GLY A 97 -4.51 6.37 1.58
C GLY A 97 -3.12 6.40 0.94
N THR A 98 -2.70 7.55 0.38
CA THR A 98 -1.33 7.76 -0.11
C THR A 98 -0.38 8.03 1.05
N ILE A 99 0.82 7.45 0.97
CA ILE A 99 1.93 7.69 1.88
C ILE A 99 2.90 8.66 1.22
N ILE A 100 3.33 9.70 1.93
CA ILE A 100 4.34 10.65 1.45
C ILE A 100 5.51 10.63 2.42
N VAL A 101 6.71 10.37 1.93
CA VAL A 101 7.95 10.53 2.68
C VAL A 101 8.56 11.87 2.28
N ASP A 102 8.62 12.78 3.23
CA ASP A 102 9.30 14.06 3.12
C ASP A 102 10.73 13.92 3.64
N THR A 103 11.67 13.80 2.70
CA THR A 103 13.07 13.59 3.03
C THR A 103 13.75 14.83 3.59
N THR A 104 13.17 16.01 3.36
CA THR A 104 13.76 17.30 3.78
C THR A 104 13.44 17.59 5.24
N ASN A 105 12.20 17.35 5.66
CA ASN A 105 11.73 17.69 7.00
C ASN A 105 11.64 16.48 7.95
N HIS A 106 12.07 15.29 7.49
CA HIS A 106 12.05 14.05 8.28
C HIS A 106 10.64 13.69 8.77
N PHE A 107 9.66 13.82 7.87
CA PHE A 107 8.28 13.42 8.12
C PHE A 107 7.81 12.36 7.15
N LEU A 108 6.87 11.54 7.62
CA LEU A 108 6.04 10.69 6.79
C LEU A 108 4.58 11.08 7.00
N TYR A 109 3.81 11.17 5.92
CA TYR A 109 2.40 11.50 5.95
C TYR A 109 1.59 10.32 5.42
N LEU A 110 0.52 9.93 6.12
CA LEU A 110 -0.56 9.11 5.59
C LEU A 110 -1.76 10.02 5.36
N VAL A 111 -2.13 10.23 4.10
CA VAL A 111 -3.21 11.16 3.73
C VAL A 111 -4.57 10.57 4.12
N ARG A 112 -5.41 11.43 4.69
CA ARG A 112 -6.75 11.10 5.20
C ARG A 112 -7.80 11.92 4.46
N GLU A 113 -9.04 11.50 4.63
CA GLU A 113 -10.18 12.31 4.23
C GLU A 113 -10.25 13.63 5.02
N GLY A 114 -11.07 14.57 4.54
CA GLY A 114 -11.29 15.86 5.22
C GLY A 114 -10.12 16.83 5.12
N GLY A 115 -9.19 16.64 4.18
CA GLY A 115 -8.03 17.52 3.99
C GLY A 115 -7.02 17.41 5.13
N GLN A 116 -6.89 16.23 5.72
CA GLN A 116 -6.00 15.94 6.83
C GLN A 116 -4.98 14.86 6.46
N ALA A 117 -3.90 14.77 7.23
CA ALA A 117 -2.96 13.67 7.17
C ALA A 117 -2.54 13.25 8.59
N ILE A 118 -2.20 11.98 8.79
CA ILE A 118 -1.39 11.58 9.95
C ILE A 118 0.06 11.83 9.58
N ARG A 119 0.73 12.69 10.35
CA ARG A 119 2.16 12.92 10.26
C ARG A 119 2.90 12.11 11.31
N TYR A 120 3.96 11.42 10.90
CA TYR A 120 4.89 10.66 11.73
C TYR A 120 6.28 11.29 11.61
N GLY A 121 7.03 11.37 12.70
CA GLY A 121 8.46 11.66 12.61
C GLY A 121 9.23 10.44 12.11
N VAL A 122 10.22 10.66 11.23
CA VAL A 122 11.08 9.60 10.73
C VAL A 122 12.57 9.89 10.93
N GLY A 123 13.37 8.85 11.03
CA GLY A 123 14.81 8.92 10.80
C GLY A 123 15.12 8.48 9.36
N LEU A 124 16.05 9.15 8.70
CA LEU A 124 16.39 8.86 7.30
C LEU A 124 17.83 8.41 7.22
N GLY A 125 18.09 7.20 6.73
CA GLY A 125 19.46 6.79 6.43
C GLY A 125 19.93 7.33 5.07
N ARG A 126 21.19 7.07 4.70
CA ARG A 126 21.70 7.42 3.36
C ARG A 126 20.80 6.95 2.23
N ALA A 127 20.32 5.70 2.29
CA ALA A 127 19.42 5.15 1.28
C ALA A 127 18.08 5.91 1.24
N GLY A 128 17.68 6.52 2.36
CA GLY A 128 16.53 7.42 2.48
C GLY A 128 16.59 8.64 1.55
N PHE A 129 17.79 9.11 1.18
CA PHE A 129 18.02 10.27 0.30
C PHE A 129 18.39 9.91 -1.14
N GLU A 130 18.83 8.67 -1.38
CA GLU A 130 19.35 8.25 -2.69
C GLU A 130 18.24 7.86 -3.68
N TRP A 131 17.02 7.66 -3.18
CA TRP A 131 15.84 7.33 -3.98
C TRP A 131 14.68 8.31 -3.74
N SER A 132 14.05 8.74 -4.83
CA SER A 132 12.82 9.53 -4.83
C SER A 132 11.94 9.10 -6.01
N GLY A 133 10.62 9.28 -5.88
CA GLY A 133 9.64 8.91 -6.89
C GLY A 133 8.45 8.16 -6.33
N ASP A 134 7.66 7.61 -7.25
CA ASP A 134 6.44 6.87 -6.96
C ASP A 134 6.71 5.39 -6.74
N ALA A 135 6.05 4.79 -5.76
CA ALA A 135 6.07 3.36 -5.49
C ALA A 135 4.71 2.92 -4.93
N VAL A 136 4.58 1.62 -4.66
CA VAL A 136 3.47 1.04 -3.93
C VAL A 136 3.97 0.16 -2.79
N VAL A 137 3.21 0.10 -1.69
CA VAL A 137 3.42 -0.92 -0.67
C VAL A 137 2.89 -2.25 -1.22
N GLN A 138 3.79 -3.12 -1.66
CA GLN A 138 3.41 -4.42 -2.25
C GLN A 138 3.48 -5.55 -1.23
N TRP A 139 4.40 -5.46 -0.28
CA TRP A 139 4.52 -6.46 0.79
C TRP A 139 4.61 -5.78 2.15
N LYS A 140 4.17 -6.49 3.18
CA LYS A 140 4.37 -6.06 4.56
C LYS A 140 4.60 -7.26 5.48
N GLN A 141 5.45 -7.09 6.51
CA GLN A 141 5.77 -8.15 7.47
C GLN A 141 5.76 -7.63 8.91
N LYS A 142 5.24 -8.46 9.83
CA LYS A 142 5.41 -8.28 11.27
C LYS A 142 6.70 -8.94 11.72
N TRP A 143 7.46 -8.26 12.56
CA TRP A 143 8.76 -8.71 13.10
C TRP A 143 9.67 -9.31 12.02
N PRO A 144 10.00 -8.51 10.98
CA PRO A 144 10.74 -9.01 9.83
C PRO A 144 12.11 -9.56 10.22
N LYS A 145 12.53 -10.62 9.53
CA LYS A 145 13.93 -11.05 9.53
C LYS A 145 14.77 -9.95 8.90
N TRP A 146 15.90 -9.62 9.51
CA TRP A 146 16.88 -8.72 8.92
C TRP A 146 18.04 -9.53 8.34
N THR A 147 18.48 -9.19 7.14
CA THR A 147 19.61 -9.84 6.49
C THR A 147 20.51 -8.74 5.92
N PRO A 148 21.59 -8.34 6.61
CA PRO A 148 22.50 -7.31 6.11
C PRO A 148 22.99 -7.66 4.70
N PRO A 149 23.06 -6.69 3.78
CA PRO A 149 23.68 -6.89 2.47
C PRO A 149 25.16 -7.26 2.60
N ASP A 150 25.69 -7.97 1.61
CA ASP A 150 27.08 -8.43 1.61
C ASP A 150 28.07 -7.25 1.69
N GLU A 151 27.76 -6.11 1.06
CA GLU A 151 28.61 -4.91 1.16
C GLU A 151 28.58 -4.29 2.56
N MET A 152 27.51 -4.51 3.33
CA MET A 152 27.46 -4.12 4.74
C MET A 152 28.33 -5.05 5.57
N VAL A 153 28.22 -6.37 5.38
CA VAL A 153 29.04 -7.37 6.08
C VAL A 153 30.52 -7.20 5.77
N ALA A 154 30.89 -6.89 4.52
CA ALA A 154 32.27 -6.63 4.14
C ALA A 154 32.89 -5.41 4.85
N ARG A 155 32.06 -4.40 5.19
CA ARG A 155 32.48 -3.21 5.94
C ARG A 155 32.43 -3.40 7.46
N GLN A 156 31.58 -4.30 7.93
CA GLN A 156 31.33 -4.62 9.34
C GLN A 156 31.36 -6.14 9.53
N PRO A 157 32.56 -6.75 9.60
CA PRO A 157 32.73 -8.21 9.66
C PRO A 157 32.02 -8.87 10.86
N GLU A 158 31.74 -8.13 11.92
CA GLU A 158 30.93 -8.58 13.06
C GLU A 158 29.50 -8.97 12.67
N LEU A 159 28.98 -8.45 11.55
CA LEU A 159 27.64 -8.80 11.04
C LEU A 159 27.60 -10.13 10.30
N GLU A 160 28.75 -10.79 10.13
CA GLU A 160 28.87 -12.08 9.46
C GLU A 160 27.93 -13.13 10.06
N GLU A 161 27.74 -13.14 11.38
CA GLU A 161 26.80 -14.06 12.06
C GLU A 161 25.35 -13.92 11.57
N TYR A 162 24.98 -12.74 11.06
CA TYR A 162 23.65 -12.43 10.51
C TYR A 162 23.62 -12.40 8.98
N SER A 163 24.72 -12.72 8.30
CA SER A 163 24.75 -12.75 6.83
C SER A 163 23.70 -13.72 6.26
N ALA A 164 23.36 -13.57 4.98
CA ALA A 164 22.37 -14.41 4.31
C ALA A 164 22.72 -15.92 4.42
N LYS A 165 23.99 -16.27 4.28
CA LYS A 165 24.50 -17.65 4.44
C LYS A 165 24.35 -18.21 5.86
N ASN A 166 24.29 -17.34 6.86
CA ASN A 166 24.11 -17.70 8.27
C ASN A 166 22.65 -17.53 8.75
N GLY A 167 21.72 -17.27 7.83
CA GLY A 167 20.29 -17.35 8.08
C GLY A 167 19.62 -16.03 8.48
N GLY A 168 20.36 -14.92 8.60
CA GLY A 168 19.79 -13.63 8.99
C GLY A 168 19.57 -13.47 10.50
N MET A 169 19.38 -12.22 10.92
CA MET A 169 18.92 -11.90 12.27
C MET A 169 17.39 -12.10 12.35
N PRO A 170 16.89 -12.95 13.27
CA PRO A 170 15.45 -13.12 13.45
C PRO A 170 14.77 -11.83 13.92
N GLY A 171 13.45 -11.76 13.75
CA GLY A 171 12.65 -10.67 14.30
C GLY A 171 12.77 -10.60 15.83
N GLY A 172 12.84 -9.39 16.38
CA GLY A 172 12.86 -9.18 17.82
C GLY A 172 13.27 -7.76 18.22
N LEU A 173 13.32 -7.49 19.53
CA LEU A 173 13.52 -6.14 20.09
C LEU A 173 14.84 -5.47 19.68
N LYS A 174 15.87 -6.26 19.35
CA LYS A 174 17.18 -5.77 18.90
C LYS A 174 17.32 -5.70 17.38
N ASN A 175 16.34 -6.18 16.64
CA ASN A 175 16.40 -6.22 15.19
C ASN A 175 16.34 -4.78 14.62
N PRO A 176 17.23 -4.38 13.70
CA PRO A 176 17.28 -3.01 13.18
C PRO A 176 16.10 -2.64 12.28
N LEU A 177 15.32 -3.61 11.79
CA LEU A 177 14.05 -3.38 11.08
C LEU A 177 12.86 -3.21 12.04
N GLY A 178 13.05 -3.43 13.34
CA GLY A 178 12.04 -3.25 14.37
C GLY A 178 10.82 -4.15 14.23
N ALA A 179 9.67 -3.64 14.66
CA ALA A 179 8.45 -4.44 14.80
C ALA A 179 7.71 -4.71 13.48
N ARG A 180 7.91 -3.89 12.45
CA ARG A 180 7.22 -3.99 11.16
C ARG A 180 8.12 -3.48 10.03
N ALA A 181 7.93 -4.03 8.84
CA ALA A 181 8.48 -3.46 7.60
C ALA A 181 7.43 -3.48 6.47
N LEU A 182 7.44 -2.42 5.67
CA LEU A 182 6.67 -2.24 4.45
C LEU A 182 7.67 -2.14 3.29
N TYR A 183 7.45 -2.96 2.27
CA TYR A 183 8.36 -3.13 1.14
C TYR A 183 7.81 -2.40 -0.08
N LEU A 184 8.59 -1.45 -0.60
CA LEU A 184 8.17 -0.56 -1.68
C LEU A 184 8.60 -1.10 -3.04
N PHE A 185 7.66 -1.11 -3.97
CA PHE A 185 7.84 -1.62 -5.32
C PHE A 185 7.49 -0.56 -6.35
N HIS A 186 8.20 -0.55 -7.47
CA HIS A 186 7.91 0.27 -8.64
C HIS A 186 7.92 -0.66 -9.86
N ASP A 187 6.85 -0.67 -10.66
CA ASP A 187 6.68 -1.59 -11.81
C ASP A 187 6.97 -3.07 -11.47
N ASN A 188 6.48 -3.53 -10.30
CA ASN A 188 6.75 -4.87 -9.72
C ASN A 188 8.23 -5.19 -9.43
N VAL A 189 9.12 -4.20 -9.51
CA VAL A 189 10.51 -4.34 -9.10
C VAL A 189 10.66 -3.83 -7.68
N ASP A 190 11.28 -4.64 -6.83
CA ASP A 190 11.65 -4.23 -5.48
C ASP A 190 12.62 -3.03 -5.57
N THR A 191 12.25 -1.91 -4.96
CA THR A 191 13.07 -0.70 -4.93
C THR A 191 14.24 -0.82 -3.95
N LEU A 192 14.23 -1.84 -3.10
CA LEU A 192 15.09 -2.02 -1.93
C LEU A 192 14.90 -0.93 -0.86
N TYR A 193 13.90 -0.07 -1.05
CA TYR A 193 13.48 0.95 -0.10
C TYR A 193 12.42 0.38 0.85
N ARG A 194 12.54 0.73 2.14
CA ARG A 194 11.69 0.21 3.22
C ARG A 194 11.16 1.34 4.08
N LEU A 195 9.91 1.20 4.51
CA LEU A 195 9.41 1.89 5.71
C LEU A 195 9.43 0.86 6.82
N HIS A 196 10.20 1.09 7.88
CA HIS A 196 10.40 0.07 8.91
C HIS A 196 10.50 0.66 10.32
N GLY A 197 10.34 -0.21 11.31
CA GLY A 197 10.52 0.15 12.72
C GLY A 197 11.98 0.31 13.12
N SER A 198 12.20 0.89 14.28
CA SER A 198 13.51 1.02 14.89
C SER A 198 13.36 0.97 16.41
N PRO A 199 14.24 0.23 17.13
CA PRO A 199 14.34 0.35 18.58
C PRO A 199 14.98 1.68 19.01
N GLU A 200 15.67 2.38 18.10
CA GLU A 200 16.40 3.62 18.34
C GLU A 200 15.49 4.85 18.18
N TRP A 201 14.63 5.12 19.15
CA TRP A 201 13.76 6.32 19.12
C TRP A 201 14.51 7.64 18.99
N ASN A 202 15.78 7.68 19.43
CA ASN A 202 16.62 8.87 19.37
C ASN A 202 17.18 9.16 17.96
N SER A 203 16.91 8.30 16.96
CA SER A 203 17.28 8.51 15.56
C SER A 203 16.23 9.30 14.78
N ILE A 204 15.03 9.50 15.35
CA ILE A 204 13.95 10.22 14.67
C ILE A 204 14.30 11.72 14.55
N GLY A 205 14.00 12.31 13.39
CA GLY A 205 14.36 13.69 13.06
C GLY A 205 15.82 13.87 12.65
N LYS A 206 16.53 12.78 12.34
CA LYS A 206 17.96 12.81 12.01
C LYS A 206 18.26 12.08 10.71
N SER A 207 19.31 12.55 10.04
CA SER A 207 19.95 11.84 8.94
C SER A 207 21.06 10.93 9.48
N VAL A 208 20.92 9.62 9.29
CA VAL A 208 21.85 8.59 9.79
C VAL A 208 22.60 7.92 8.64
N SER A 209 23.72 7.24 8.93
CA SER A 209 24.64 6.72 7.91
C SER A 209 24.12 5.48 7.16
N SER A 210 23.13 4.76 7.69
CA SER A 210 22.57 3.53 7.11
C SER A 210 21.05 3.45 7.31
N GLY A 211 20.32 2.81 6.40
CA GLY A 211 18.86 2.65 6.51
C GLY A 211 18.05 3.41 5.45
N CYS A 212 16.79 3.01 5.26
CA CYS A 212 15.81 3.70 4.42
C CYS A 212 15.05 4.72 5.30
N VAL A 213 13.79 4.41 5.65
CA VAL A 213 12.94 5.24 6.52
C VAL A 213 12.64 4.51 7.82
N ARG A 214 13.14 5.06 8.92
CA ARG A 214 13.00 4.51 10.27
C ARG A 214 11.88 5.22 11.01
N LEU A 215 10.92 4.47 11.51
CA LEU A 215 9.89 4.93 12.44
C LEU A 215 10.15 4.31 13.81
N ILE A 216 9.69 4.95 14.89
CA ILE A 216 9.60 4.24 16.18
C ILE A 216 8.62 3.08 16.07
N ASN A 217 8.87 2.02 16.85
CA ASN A 217 8.09 0.78 16.74
C ASN A 217 6.57 1.00 16.89
N GLN A 218 6.14 1.87 17.80
CA GLN A 218 4.74 2.23 18.01
C GLN A 218 4.11 2.91 16.79
N ASP A 219 4.90 3.71 16.06
CA ASP A 219 4.42 4.42 14.88
C ASP A 219 4.40 3.54 13.63
N ILE A 220 5.38 2.63 13.46
CA ILE A 220 5.32 1.68 12.34
C ILE A 220 4.21 0.64 12.54
N ILE A 221 3.89 0.27 13.79
CA ILE A 221 2.76 -0.62 14.08
C ILE A 221 1.46 0.06 13.65
N ASP A 222 1.25 1.31 14.06
CA ASP A 222 0.09 2.09 13.67
C ASP A 222 -0.02 2.28 12.15
N LEU A 223 1.07 2.67 11.48
CA LEU A 223 1.11 2.79 10.03
C LEU A 223 0.80 1.45 9.35
N TYR A 224 1.42 0.35 9.79
CA TYR A 224 1.22 -0.99 9.21
C TYR A 224 -0.24 -1.44 9.25
N ASP A 225 -0.96 -1.13 10.32
CA ASP A 225 -2.35 -1.51 10.54
C ASP A 225 -3.32 -0.60 9.77
N ARG A 226 -2.94 0.65 9.50
CA ARG A 226 -3.73 1.61 8.70
C ARG A 226 -3.54 1.46 7.20
N VAL A 227 -2.37 1.04 6.76
CA VAL A 227 -2.00 1.02 5.34
C VAL A 227 -2.77 -0.10 4.60
N PRO A 228 -3.69 0.25 3.68
CA PRO A 228 -4.39 -0.71 2.85
C PRO A 228 -3.45 -1.40 1.86
N SER A 229 -3.97 -2.44 1.20
CA SER A 229 -3.21 -3.13 0.16
C SER A 229 -2.89 -2.18 -1.00
N LYS A 230 -1.65 -2.22 -1.50
CA LYS A 230 -1.16 -1.36 -2.60
C LYS A 230 -1.32 0.15 -2.38
N SER A 231 -1.18 0.63 -1.13
CA SER A 231 -1.09 2.08 -0.90
C SER A 231 -0.01 2.72 -1.78
N PRO A 232 -0.34 3.79 -2.51
CA PRO A 232 0.67 4.58 -3.22
C PRO A 232 1.64 5.20 -2.23
N VAL A 233 2.91 5.26 -2.60
CA VAL A 233 3.97 5.90 -1.83
C VAL A 233 4.70 6.89 -2.72
N ILE A 234 4.91 8.10 -2.23
CA ILE A 234 5.66 9.15 -2.90
C ILE A 234 6.83 9.54 -1.99
N VAL A 235 8.06 9.42 -2.48
CA VAL A 235 9.26 9.87 -1.75
C VAL A 235 9.78 11.13 -2.42
N THR A 236 9.79 12.25 -1.69
CA THR A 236 10.12 13.57 -2.24
C THR A 236 10.89 14.43 -1.24
N SER A 237 11.70 15.35 -1.75
CA SER A 237 12.32 16.45 -0.98
C SER A 237 11.49 17.73 -1.00
N ASP A 238 10.48 17.84 -1.87
CA ASP A 238 9.63 19.02 -2.04
C ASP A 238 8.16 18.60 -2.02
N ILE A 239 7.51 18.76 -0.87
CA ILE A 239 6.06 18.54 -0.77
C ILE A 239 5.32 19.62 -1.57
N GLY A 240 4.27 19.20 -2.29
CA GLY A 240 3.35 20.11 -2.98
C GLY A 240 3.84 20.60 -4.35
N GLN A 241 5.07 20.26 -4.72
CA GLN A 241 5.55 20.43 -6.09
C GLN A 241 5.30 19.16 -6.90
N PRO A 242 5.08 19.28 -8.23
CA PRO A 242 5.08 18.13 -9.11
C PRO A 242 6.39 17.36 -8.94
N MET A 243 6.30 16.05 -8.72
CA MET A 243 7.48 15.20 -8.69
C MET A 243 8.25 15.35 -10.01
N ALA A 244 9.53 15.71 -9.92
CA ALA A 244 10.42 15.50 -11.05
C ALA A 244 10.47 14.00 -11.34
N ALA A 245 10.34 13.60 -12.61
CA ALA A 245 10.41 12.19 -13.00
C ALA A 245 11.70 11.57 -12.42
N GLY A 246 11.53 10.69 -11.43
CA GLY A 246 12.65 10.02 -10.78
C GLY A 246 13.44 9.21 -11.79
N ALA A 247 14.76 9.30 -11.75
CA ALA A 247 15.59 8.34 -12.45
C ALA A 247 15.30 6.95 -11.86
N ASN A 248 15.13 5.94 -12.69
CA ASN A 248 14.89 4.55 -12.30
C ASN A 248 16.12 3.98 -11.56
N ARG A 249 16.31 4.37 -10.31
CA ARG A 249 17.42 3.98 -9.43
C ARG A 249 16.87 3.01 -8.40
N ARG A 250 17.61 1.95 -8.09
CA ARG A 250 17.36 1.17 -6.87
C ARG A 250 17.98 1.90 -5.68
N ALA A 251 17.32 1.87 -4.53
CA ALA A 251 17.92 2.35 -3.29
C ALA A 251 19.08 1.43 -2.89
N ILE A 252 20.03 1.93 -2.09
CA ILE A 252 21.03 1.05 -1.46
C ILE A 252 20.28 0.11 -0.51
N PRO A 253 20.36 -1.22 -0.72
CA PRO A 253 19.66 -2.17 0.13
C PRO A 253 20.11 -2.06 1.59
N ILE A 254 19.15 -2.27 2.48
CA ILE A 254 19.35 -2.35 3.94
C ILE A 254 19.04 -3.75 4.47
N ASP A 255 18.44 -4.57 3.63
CA ASP A 255 18.14 -5.98 3.80
C ASP A 255 18.41 -6.75 2.48
N GLY A 256 18.30 -8.08 2.53
CA GLY A 256 18.43 -8.95 1.36
C GLY A 256 17.20 -9.01 0.45
N GLY A 257 16.24 -8.07 0.56
CA GLY A 257 14.96 -8.11 -0.14
C GLY A 257 13.77 -8.48 0.76
N VAL A 258 12.62 -8.76 0.13
CA VAL A 258 11.41 -9.22 0.81
C VAL A 258 11.64 -10.57 1.51
N PRO A 259 11.56 -10.67 2.85
CA PRO A 259 11.81 -11.92 3.56
C PRO A 259 10.64 -12.89 3.43
N ASP A 260 10.94 -14.18 3.62
CA ASP A 260 9.93 -15.24 3.75
C ASP A 260 8.91 -14.90 4.84
N GLY A 261 7.65 -15.26 4.59
CA GLY A 261 6.53 -14.97 5.49
C GLY A 261 5.96 -13.54 5.39
N SER A 262 6.47 -12.72 4.46
CA SER A 262 5.85 -11.45 4.10
C SER A 262 4.46 -11.65 3.47
N VAL A 263 3.53 -10.75 3.78
CA VAL A 263 2.17 -10.78 3.24
C VAL A 263 2.14 -9.97 1.94
N LEU A 264 1.77 -10.62 0.83
CA LEU A 264 1.53 -9.97 -0.45
C LEU A 264 0.21 -9.18 -0.40
N LEU A 265 0.25 -7.93 -0.83
CA LEU A 265 -0.89 -7.02 -0.84
C LEU A 265 -1.51 -6.94 -2.23
N GLY A 266 -2.28 -7.96 -2.60
CA GLY A 266 -2.99 -8.03 -3.89
C GLY A 266 -2.16 -8.64 -5.04
N PRO A 267 -2.73 -8.76 -6.25
CA PRO A 267 -2.07 -9.42 -7.38
C PRO A 267 -0.82 -8.64 -7.84
N VAL A 268 0.24 -9.33 -8.24
CA VAL A 268 1.38 -8.72 -8.95
C VAL A 268 0.89 -8.41 -10.37
N THR A 269 0.97 -7.16 -10.82
CA THR A 269 0.36 -6.69 -12.08
C THR A 269 1.39 -6.04 -12.96
#